data_AF-A0A1I2DIR2-F1
#
_entry.id   AF-A0A1I2DIR2-F1
#
_cell.length_a   1.000
_cell.length_b   1.000
_cell.length_c   1.000
_cell.angle_alpha   90.00
_cell.angle_beta   90.00
_cell.angle_gamma   90.00
#
_symmetry.space_group_name_H-M   'P 1'
#
loop_
_entity.id
_entity.type
_entity.pdbx_description
1 polymer ?
#
loop_
_entity_poly.entity_id
_entity_poly.type
_entity_poly.pdbx_seq_one_letter_code
_entity_poly.pdbx_strand_id
1 'polypeptide(L)'
;MLVRFEGDDSVLQKAFFLADEVAYNIIYRICDSETKLCWKTADDTLIFAKTPGNSGWLWMAPELSDAVREGMVRNLAGQLYREGVEVTGISGSPELAGLFVRVYPPLTGQSQRLHIKLEAYRCPVVRRPSGVAGAIRKAKTEDIKTVAGFIAAFTQEAYGQQVEVASQIPAAAEMVESGDLYVWVEAERIVSMAAVAHRTARHARINAVYTALDARNRGFASAVVAEVSAFIIDGGLEPMLYADVQNSAANKAYRNIGFRPSGQIFEYRFT
;
A
#
# COMPACT_ATOMS: atom_id res chain seq x y z
N MET A 1 -18.85 20.51 -7.38
CA MET A 1 -19.05 20.56 -5.91
C MET A 1 -18.58 19.23 -5.34
N LEU A 2 -17.75 19.22 -4.29
CA LEU A 2 -17.36 17.97 -3.64
C LEU A 2 -18.39 17.58 -2.61
N VAL A 3 -18.66 16.29 -2.53
CA VAL A 3 -19.58 15.68 -1.57
C VAL A 3 -18.81 14.64 -0.76
N ARG A 4 -19.16 14.49 0.51
CA ARG A 4 -18.63 13.38 1.32
C ARG A 4 -19.30 12.08 0.90
N PHE A 5 -18.58 10.98 1.04
CA PHE A 5 -19.11 9.65 0.79
C PHE A 5 -18.62 8.63 1.82
N GLU A 6 -19.37 7.54 1.96
CA GLU A 6 -19.14 6.46 2.92
C GLU A 6 -18.59 5.20 2.25
N GLY A 7 -18.34 4.14 3.02
CA GLY A 7 -17.45 3.04 2.61
C GLY A 7 -17.84 2.30 1.32
N ASP A 8 -19.13 2.10 1.07
CA ASP A 8 -19.67 1.29 -0.03
C ASP A 8 -20.22 2.13 -1.20
N ASP A 9 -19.83 3.40 -1.29
CA ASP A 9 -20.33 4.30 -2.34
C ASP A 9 -20.04 3.76 -3.76
N SER A 10 -21.05 3.91 -4.63
CA SER A 10 -21.02 3.48 -6.03
C SER A 10 -19.85 4.04 -6.86
N VAL A 11 -19.20 5.13 -6.44
CA VAL A 11 -17.99 5.68 -7.06
C VAL A 11 -16.89 4.62 -7.17
N LEU A 12 -16.78 3.74 -6.16
CA LEU A 12 -15.79 2.66 -6.11
C LEU A 12 -16.11 1.47 -7.04
N GLN A 13 -17.28 1.51 -7.69
CA GLN A 13 -17.76 0.51 -8.66
C GLN A 13 -17.83 1.07 -10.08
N LYS A 14 -17.44 2.33 -10.31
CA LYS A 14 -17.42 2.91 -11.66
C LYS A 14 -16.30 2.30 -12.49
N ALA A 15 -16.58 2.06 -13.77
CA ALA A 15 -15.64 1.43 -14.70
C ALA A 15 -14.26 2.12 -14.72
N PHE A 16 -14.23 3.46 -14.68
CA PHE A 16 -12.97 4.21 -14.66
C PHE A 16 -12.16 3.96 -13.38
N PHE A 17 -12.80 3.94 -12.20
CA PHE A 17 -12.09 3.62 -10.97
C PHE A 17 -11.64 2.17 -10.94
N LEU A 18 -12.48 1.24 -11.41
CA LEU A 18 -12.15 -0.18 -11.52
C LEU A 18 -10.97 -0.45 -12.47
N ALA A 19 -10.72 0.43 -13.46
CA ALA A 19 -9.54 0.31 -14.31
C ALA A 19 -8.23 0.62 -13.55
N ASP A 20 -8.28 1.51 -12.57
CA ASP A 20 -7.13 1.98 -11.78
C ASP A 20 -7.07 1.38 -10.36
N GLU A 21 -8.03 0.53 -9.99
CA GLU A 21 -8.28 0.14 -8.60
C GLU A 21 -7.09 -0.56 -7.93
N VAL A 22 -6.19 -1.16 -8.71
CA VAL A 22 -4.98 -1.81 -8.19
C VAL A 22 -4.00 -0.74 -7.71
N ALA A 23 -3.79 0.31 -8.51
CA ALA A 23 -2.93 1.43 -8.12
C ALA A 23 -3.53 2.16 -6.91
N TYR A 24 -4.85 2.28 -6.84
CA TYR A 24 -5.56 3.00 -5.77
C TYR A 24 -6.22 2.10 -4.72
N ASN A 25 -5.78 0.85 -4.59
CA ASN A 25 -6.39 -0.14 -3.69
C ASN A 25 -6.46 0.33 -2.23
N ILE A 26 -5.52 1.18 -1.77
CA ILE A 26 -5.54 1.77 -0.43
C ILE A 26 -6.81 2.59 -0.15
N ILE A 27 -7.47 3.15 -1.17
CA ILE A 27 -8.74 3.87 -0.99
C ILE A 27 -9.80 2.96 -0.34
N TYR A 28 -9.89 1.68 -0.72
CA TYR A 28 -10.81 0.75 -0.08
C TYR A 28 -10.50 0.58 1.42
N ARG A 29 -9.21 0.39 1.78
CA ARG A 29 -8.80 0.27 3.19
C ARG A 29 -9.13 1.51 4.01
N ILE A 30 -8.98 2.70 3.42
CA ILE A 30 -9.36 3.96 4.04
C ILE A 30 -10.88 4.02 4.22
N CYS A 31 -11.64 3.62 3.21
CA CYS A 31 -13.10 3.60 3.23
C CYS A 31 -13.69 2.63 4.29
N ASP A 32 -12.95 1.60 4.68
CA ASP A 32 -13.31 0.69 5.78
C ASP A 32 -13.00 1.27 7.18
N SER A 33 -12.34 2.44 7.27
CA SER A 33 -11.98 3.04 8.56
C SER A 33 -13.13 3.85 9.16
N GLU A 34 -13.33 3.75 10.48
CA GLU A 34 -14.28 4.59 11.22
C GLU A 34 -13.91 6.08 11.20
N THR A 35 -12.62 6.40 11.08
CA THR A 35 -12.11 7.78 11.07
C THR A 35 -11.86 8.32 9.67
N LYS A 36 -12.39 7.65 8.65
CA LYS A 36 -12.21 8.04 7.25
C LYS A 36 -12.72 9.45 6.98
N LEU A 37 -12.01 10.12 6.07
CA LEU A 37 -12.40 11.38 5.50
C LEU A 37 -12.33 11.22 3.97
N CYS A 38 -13.50 11.10 3.36
CA CYS A 38 -13.66 10.77 1.95
C CYS A 38 -14.53 11.81 1.24
N TRP A 39 -14.04 12.33 0.11
CA TRP A 39 -14.73 13.27 -0.75
C TRP A 39 -14.68 12.80 -2.19
N LYS A 40 -15.75 13.06 -2.94
CA LYS A 40 -15.83 12.84 -4.38
C LYS A 40 -16.50 14.00 -5.08
N THR A 41 -16.33 14.10 -6.39
CA THR A 41 -17.19 14.97 -7.20
C THR A 41 -18.56 14.31 -7.44
N ALA A 42 -19.59 15.12 -7.67
CA ALA A 42 -20.94 14.62 -7.92
C ALA A 42 -21.07 13.78 -9.21
N ASP A 43 -20.13 13.94 -10.15
CA ASP A 43 -20.04 13.16 -11.39
C ASP A 43 -19.12 11.93 -11.26
N ASP A 44 -18.66 11.61 -10.04
CA ASP A 44 -17.84 10.44 -9.73
C ASP A 44 -16.48 10.39 -10.47
N THR A 45 -15.94 11.56 -10.86
CA THR A 45 -14.67 11.69 -11.60
C THR A 45 -13.44 12.01 -10.75
N LEU A 46 -13.62 12.26 -9.45
CA LEU A 46 -12.55 12.49 -8.49
C LEU A 46 -12.87 11.77 -7.18
N ILE A 47 -11.86 11.16 -6.57
CA ILE A 47 -11.91 10.64 -5.20
C ILE A 47 -10.71 11.19 -4.43
N PHE A 48 -10.97 11.76 -3.25
CA PHE A 48 -9.96 12.00 -2.22
C PHE A 48 -10.34 11.23 -0.96
N ALA A 49 -9.43 10.41 -0.44
CA ALA A 49 -9.67 9.61 0.75
C ALA A 49 -8.47 9.68 1.69
N LYS A 50 -8.70 9.85 3.00
CA LYS A 50 -7.65 9.75 4.03
C LYS A 50 -8.17 9.27 5.37
N THR A 51 -7.24 8.90 6.24
CA THR A 51 -7.45 8.86 7.71
C THR A 51 -6.59 9.93 8.37
N PRO A 52 -6.96 10.44 9.57
CA PRO A 52 -6.12 11.34 10.37
C PRO A 52 -4.69 10.81 10.53
N GLY A 53 -3.69 11.70 10.52
CA GLY A 53 -2.26 11.37 10.60
C GLY A 53 -1.63 10.80 9.32
N ASN A 54 -2.41 10.27 8.38
CA ASN A 54 -1.91 9.67 7.14
C ASN A 54 -2.06 10.61 5.93
N SER A 55 -1.22 10.38 4.91
CA SER A 55 -1.32 11.04 3.62
C SER A 55 -2.65 10.72 2.94
N GLY A 56 -3.23 11.72 2.27
CA GLY A 56 -4.43 11.51 1.47
C GLY A 56 -4.12 10.79 0.17
N TRP A 57 -5.11 10.09 -0.36
CA TRP A 57 -5.08 9.39 -1.64
C TRP A 57 -6.02 10.09 -2.60
N LEU A 58 -5.49 10.54 -3.73
CA LEU A 58 -6.20 11.32 -4.74
C LEU A 58 -6.21 10.56 -6.06
N TRP A 59 -7.40 10.14 -6.49
CA TRP A 59 -7.67 9.57 -7.80
C TRP A 59 -8.54 10.53 -8.62
N MET A 60 -8.33 10.54 -9.94
CA MET A 60 -9.15 11.26 -10.90
C MET A 60 -9.31 10.43 -12.18
N ALA A 61 -10.48 10.53 -12.82
CA ALA A 61 -10.76 9.81 -14.05
C ALA A 61 -9.74 10.19 -15.16
N PRO A 62 -9.20 9.21 -15.89
CA PRO A 62 -8.11 9.44 -16.84
C PRO A 62 -8.53 10.27 -18.06
N GLU A 63 -9.81 10.33 -18.39
CA GLU A 63 -10.34 11.07 -19.55
C GLU A 63 -10.41 12.59 -19.32
N LEU A 64 -10.22 13.06 -18.09
CA LEU A 64 -10.25 14.48 -17.77
C LEU A 64 -9.08 15.22 -18.41
N SER A 65 -9.36 16.34 -19.08
CA SER A 65 -8.33 17.23 -19.61
C SER A 65 -7.54 17.90 -18.49
N ASP A 66 -6.29 18.29 -18.77
CA ASP A 66 -5.42 18.91 -17.78
C ASP A 66 -6.06 20.15 -17.13
N ALA A 67 -6.69 21.02 -17.91
CA ALA A 67 -7.36 22.22 -17.39
C ALA A 67 -8.50 21.88 -16.40
N VAL A 68 -9.26 20.81 -16.67
CA VAL A 68 -10.31 20.33 -15.75
C VAL A 68 -9.68 19.75 -14.49
N ARG A 69 -8.61 18.95 -14.62
CA ARG A 69 -7.87 18.40 -13.48
C ARG A 69 -7.33 19.50 -12.57
N GLU A 70 -6.70 20.52 -13.13
CA GLU A 70 -6.20 21.67 -12.36
C GLU A 70 -7.31 22.39 -11.59
N GLY A 71 -8.45 22.65 -12.25
CA GLY A 71 -9.60 23.29 -11.62
C GLY A 71 -10.16 22.45 -10.44
N MET A 72 -10.29 21.14 -10.63
CA MET A 72 -10.77 20.22 -9.59
C MET A 72 -9.80 20.11 -8.42
N VAL A 73 -8.49 20.02 -8.67
CA VAL A 73 -7.46 19.99 -7.62
C VAL A 73 -7.46 21.29 -6.81
N ARG A 74 -7.57 22.46 -7.46
CA ARG A 74 -7.71 23.75 -6.77
C ARG A 74 -8.95 23.81 -5.89
N ASN A 75 -10.07 23.31 -6.39
CA ASN A 75 -11.31 23.23 -5.62
C ASN A 75 -11.15 22.34 -4.38
N LEU A 76 -10.61 21.13 -4.56
CA LEU A 76 -10.33 20.19 -3.47
C LEU A 76 -9.40 20.80 -2.42
N ALA A 77 -8.25 21.33 -2.82
CA ALA A 77 -7.29 21.93 -1.91
C ALA A 77 -7.91 23.09 -1.10
N GLY A 78 -8.66 23.98 -1.77
CA GLY A 78 -9.36 25.08 -1.11
C GLY A 78 -10.50 24.63 -0.19
N GLN A 79 -11.16 23.50 -0.48
CA GLN A 79 -12.16 22.92 0.40
C GLN A 79 -11.51 22.29 1.64
N LEU A 80 -10.47 21.47 1.47
CA LEU A 80 -9.73 20.86 2.58
C LEU A 80 -9.18 21.93 3.53
N TYR A 81 -8.62 23.02 3.00
CA TYR A 81 -8.14 24.15 3.79
C TYR A 81 -9.28 24.83 4.58
N ARG A 82 -10.40 25.16 3.93
CA ARG A 82 -11.54 25.82 4.59
C ARG A 82 -12.21 24.94 5.65
N GLU A 83 -12.25 23.63 5.42
CA GLU A 83 -12.77 22.65 6.40
C GLU A 83 -11.76 22.34 7.52
N GLY A 84 -10.54 22.90 7.48
CA GLY A 84 -9.51 22.65 8.49
C GLY A 84 -8.99 21.21 8.48
N VAL A 85 -9.08 20.51 7.35
CA VAL A 85 -8.63 19.13 7.24
C VAL A 85 -7.11 19.10 7.22
N GLU A 86 -6.51 18.48 8.21
CA GLU A 86 -5.07 18.27 8.23
C GLU A 86 -4.67 17.26 7.14
N VAL A 87 -3.81 17.72 6.23
CA VAL A 87 -3.19 16.93 5.17
C VAL A 87 -1.69 16.89 5.42
N THR A 88 -1.18 15.74 5.83
CA THR A 88 0.26 15.51 6.12
C THR A 88 1.03 15.04 4.88
N GLY A 89 0.32 14.81 3.77
CA GLY A 89 0.88 14.41 2.49
C GLY A 89 -0.19 13.98 1.49
N ILE A 90 0.22 13.69 0.26
CA ILE A 90 -0.65 13.27 -0.83
C ILE A 90 -0.03 12.11 -1.62
N SER A 91 -0.85 11.13 -1.96
CA SER A 91 -0.54 9.98 -2.81
C SER A 91 -1.46 10.00 -4.03
N GLY A 92 -0.90 9.78 -5.22
CA GLY A 92 -1.65 9.66 -6.46
C GLY A 92 -0.73 9.38 -7.63
N SER A 93 -1.25 9.39 -8.86
CA SER A 93 -0.40 9.30 -10.06
C SER A 93 0.69 10.38 -10.04
N PRO A 94 1.83 10.19 -10.71
CA PRO A 94 2.91 11.17 -10.73
C PRO A 94 2.44 12.58 -11.12
N GLU A 95 1.57 12.66 -12.12
CA GLU A 95 1.00 13.91 -12.64
C GLU A 95 0.07 14.56 -11.60
N LEU A 96 -0.80 13.76 -11.00
CA LEU A 96 -1.85 14.23 -10.10
C LEU A 96 -1.30 14.63 -8.72
N ALA A 97 -0.41 13.82 -8.15
CA ALA A 97 0.32 14.17 -6.94
C ALA A 97 1.17 15.43 -7.18
N GLY A 98 1.88 15.49 -8.31
CA GLY A 98 2.66 16.65 -8.73
C GLY A 98 1.81 17.92 -8.89
N LEU A 99 0.58 17.80 -9.37
CA LEU A 99 -0.36 18.91 -9.48
C LEU A 99 -0.84 19.37 -8.10
N PHE A 100 -1.21 18.44 -7.21
CA PHE A 100 -1.68 18.78 -5.86
C PHE A 100 -0.61 19.51 -5.04
N VAL A 101 0.67 19.10 -5.13
CA VAL A 101 1.78 19.78 -4.42
C VAL A 101 2.10 21.18 -4.96
N ARG A 102 1.65 21.55 -6.17
CA ARG A 102 1.75 22.94 -6.66
C ARG A 102 0.66 23.84 -6.12
N VAL A 103 -0.41 23.27 -5.57
CA VAL A 103 -1.61 24.00 -5.15
C VAL A 103 -1.73 24.07 -3.65
N TYR A 104 -1.60 22.95 -2.94
CA TYR A 104 -1.93 22.88 -1.51
C TYR A 104 -0.88 23.52 -0.59
N PRO A 105 0.43 23.23 -0.70
CA PRO A 105 1.44 23.83 0.17
C PRO A 105 1.48 25.38 0.14
N PRO A 106 1.35 26.07 -1.02
CA PRO A 106 1.22 27.53 -1.04
C PRO A 106 -0.01 28.08 -0.29
N LEU A 107 -1.11 27.31 -0.21
CA LEU A 107 -2.32 27.72 0.52
C LEU A 107 -2.15 27.59 2.04
N THR A 108 -1.34 26.63 2.50
CA THR A 108 -1.17 26.32 3.92
C THR A 108 0.14 26.83 4.51
N GLY A 109 1.07 27.31 3.67
CA GLY A 109 2.43 27.70 4.08
C GLY A 109 3.34 26.51 4.39
N GLN A 110 2.93 25.28 4.07
CA GLN A 110 3.73 24.08 4.30
C GLN A 110 4.83 23.92 3.25
N SER A 111 5.89 23.23 3.63
CA SER A 111 6.89 22.70 2.69
C SER A 111 6.46 21.33 2.16
N GLN A 112 7.04 20.90 1.04
CA GLN A 112 6.78 19.59 0.45
C GLN A 112 8.08 18.85 0.12
N ARG A 113 8.04 17.52 0.23
CA ARG A 113 9.09 16.64 -0.28
C ARG A 113 8.49 15.38 -0.90
N LEU A 114 9.07 14.92 -2.00
CA LEU A 114 8.77 13.58 -2.51
C LEU A 114 9.30 12.56 -1.49
N HIS A 115 8.40 11.74 -0.95
CA HIS A 115 8.73 10.77 0.08
C HIS A 115 9.09 9.41 -0.52
N ILE A 116 8.23 8.86 -1.38
CA ILE A 116 8.42 7.55 -1.98
C ILE A 116 7.72 7.49 -3.35
N LYS A 117 8.28 6.68 -4.25
CA LYS A 117 7.68 6.32 -5.53
C LYS A 117 7.36 4.83 -5.48
N LEU A 118 6.09 4.48 -5.62
CA LEU A 118 5.61 3.12 -5.54
C LEU A 118 5.19 2.65 -6.94
N GLU A 119 5.51 1.40 -7.26
CA GLU A 119 4.88 0.65 -8.33
C GLU A 119 3.82 -0.27 -7.70
N ALA A 120 2.58 -0.16 -8.17
CA ALA A 120 1.54 -1.11 -7.86
C ALA A 120 1.67 -2.32 -8.79
N TYR A 121 1.56 -3.52 -8.23
CA TYR A 121 1.61 -4.75 -9.00
C TYR A 121 0.37 -5.60 -8.74
N ARG A 122 -0.03 -6.37 -9.77
CA ARG A 122 -1.05 -7.42 -9.68
C ARG A 122 -0.52 -8.75 -10.21
N CYS A 123 -1.00 -9.88 -9.72
CA CYS A 123 -0.49 -11.20 -10.07
C CYS A 123 -1.61 -12.19 -10.44
N PRO A 124 -2.08 -12.18 -11.70
CA PRO A 124 -3.16 -13.10 -12.11
C PRO A 124 -2.70 -14.55 -12.21
N VAL A 125 -1.39 -14.80 -12.37
CA VAL A 125 -0.81 -16.15 -12.48
C VAL A 125 0.51 -16.19 -11.72
N VAL A 126 0.57 -17.04 -10.70
CA VAL A 126 1.74 -17.20 -9.83
C VAL A 126 2.71 -18.25 -10.38
N ARG A 127 3.99 -17.92 -10.32
CA ARG A 127 5.13 -18.80 -10.64
C ARG A 127 5.94 -19.03 -9.37
N ARG A 128 5.95 -20.27 -8.89
CA ARG A 128 6.73 -20.67 -7.73
C ARG A 128 8.22 -20.78 -8.09
N PRO A 129 9.13 -20.23 -7.28
CA PRO A 129 10.55 -20.50 -7.45
C PRO A 129 10.85 -21.98 -7.13
N SER A 130 11.74 -22.60 -7.91
CA SER A 130 12.16 -23.99 -7.69
C SER A 130 13.34 -24.08 -6.73
N GLY A 131 13.41 -25.14 -5.93
CA GLY A 131 14.60 -25.48 -5.14
C GLY A 131 14.85 -24.58 -3.92
N VAL A 132 13.84 -23.84 -3.44
CA VAL A 132 13.95 -23.06 -2.21
C VAL A 132 13.67 -23.97 -1.02
N ALA A 133 14.66 -24.15 -0.14
CA ALA A 133 14.52 -24.99 1.05
C ALA A 133 13.58 -24.36 2.10
N GLY A 134 12.97 -25.22 2.93
CA GLY A 134 12.01 -24.79 3.94
C GLY A 134 10.57 -24.87 3.46
N ALA A 135 9.66 -24.31 4.25
CA ALA A 135 8.23 -24.34 3.98
C ALA A 135 7.51 -23.11 4.53
N ILE A 136 6.36 -22.79 3.95
CA ILE A 136 5.46 -21.77 4.47
C ILE A 136 4.56 -22.32 5.57
N ARG A 137 4.26 -21.50 6.57
CA ARG A 137 3.14 -21.71 7.49
C ARG A 137 2.57 -20.36 7.94
N LYS A 138 1.37 -20.37 8.53
CA LYS A 138 0.88 -19.20 9.27
C LYS A 138 1.79 -18.93 10.48
N ALA A 139 1.95 -17.66 10.82
CA ALA A 139 2.59 -17.26 12.06
C ALA A 139 1.70 -17.63 13.26
N LYS A 140 2.33 -17.92 14.39
CA LYS A 140 1.69 -18.27 15.66
C LYS A 140 2.15 -17.31 16.77
N THR A 141 1.44 -17.28 17.89
CA THR A 141 1.74 -16.38 19.03
C THR A 141 3.19 -16.49 19.51
N GLU A 142 3.79 -17.68 19.45
CA GLU A 142 5.19 -17.91 19.79
C GLU A 142 6.18 -17.16 18.88
N ASP A 143 5.76 -16.79 17.66
CA ASP A 143 6.60 -16.10 16.67
C ASP A 143 6.64 -14.58 16.88
N ILE A 144 5.79 -14.00 17.74
CA ILE A 144 5.61 -12.54 17.91
C ILE A 144 6.95 -11.83 18.12
N LYS A 145 7.84 -12.39 18.94
CA LYS A 145 9.15 -11.79 19.20
C LYS A 145 10.03 -11.74 17.94
N THR A 146 10.00 -12.78 17.12
CA THR A 146 10.74 -12.84 15.85
C THR A 146 10.16 -11.86 14.84
N VAL A 147 8.84 -11.79 14.73
CA VAL A 147 8.12 -10.86 13.87
C VAL A 147 8.43 -9.40 14.26
N ALA A 148 8.40 -9.09 15.56
CA ALA A 148 8.80 -7.77 16.08
C ALA A 148 10.25 -7.43 15.71
N GLY A 149 11.16 -8.41 15.77
CA GLY A 149 12.53 -8.26 15.32
C GLY A 149 12.64 -7.93 13.83
N PHE A 150 11.82 -8.58 12.99
CA PHE A 150 11.76 -8.30 11.56
C PHE A 150 11.17 -6.92 11.26
N ILE A 151 10.13 -6.49 11.97
CA ILE A 151 9.57 -5.14 11.84
C ILE A 151 10.63 -4.09 12.23
N ALA A 152 11.31 -4.29 13.36
CA ALA A 152 12.34 -3.35 13.82
C ALA A 152 13.51 -3.25 12.81
N ALA A 153 13.97 -4.39 12.30
CA ALA A 153 15.03 -4.42 11.31
C ALA A 153 14.60 -3.76 9.98
N PHE A 154 13.37 -4.02 9.52
CA PHE A 154 12.82 -3.36 8.34
C PHE A 154 12.76 -1.83 8.53
N THR A 155 12.30 -1.34 9.68
CA THR A 155 12.23 0.09 9.98
C THR A 155 13.61 0.76 9.94
N GLN A 156 14.62 0.09 10.50
CA GLN A 156 16.00 0.56 10.43
C GLN A 156 16.51 0.60 8.98
N GLU A 157 16.28 -0.44 8.20
CA GLU A 157 16.78 -0.51 6.82
C GLU A 157 16.06 0.43 5.85
N ALA A 158 14.74 0.57 6.00
CA ALA A 158 13.92 1.37 5.09
C ALA A 158 13.95 2.86 5.43
N TYR A 159 14.02 3.22 6.73
CA TYR A 159 13.87 4.59 7.18
C TYR A 159 15.09 5.13 7.95
N GLY A 160 16.11 4.30 8.19
CA GLY A 160 17.27 4.69 9.00
C GLY A 160 16.93 4.92 10.48
N GLN A 161 15.76 4.44 10.93
CA GLN A 161 15.25 4.69 12.28
C GLN A 161 15.49 3.46 13.17
N GLN A 162 16.32 3.64 14.19
CA GLN A 162 16.59 2.57 15.14
C GLN A 162 15.42 2.51 16.12
N VAL A 163 14.72 1.37 16.09
CA VAL A 163 13.60 1.10 16.99
C VAL A 163 13.87 -0.15 17.80
N GLU A 164 13.50 -0.09 19.08
CA GLU A 164 13.66 -1.23 19.98
C GLU A 164 12.67 -2.33 19.61
N VAL A 165 13.13 -3.59 19.54
CA VAL A 165 12.28 -4.75 19.23
C VAL A 165 11.08 -4.82 20.18
N ALA A 166 11.29 -4.52 21.46
CA ALA A 166 10.23 -4.49 22.47
C ALA A 166 9.09 -3.53 22.12
N SER A 167 9.39 -2.39 21.48
CA SER A 167 8.39 -1.42 21.04
C SER A 167 7.51 -1.92 19.89
N GLN A 168 7.98 -2.93 19.14
CA GLN A 168 7.28 -3.50 17.99
C GLN A 168 6.43 -4.72 18.35
N ILE A 169 6.49 -5.19 19.60
CA ILE A 169 5.70 -6.35 20.07
C ILE A 169 4.19 -6.17 19.86
N PRO A 170 3.57 -5.01 20.17
CA PRO A 170 2.13 -4.83 19.95
C PRO A 170 1.74 -4.95 18.48
N ALA A 171 2.49 -4.32 17.56
CA ALA A 171 2.24 -4.42 16.13
C ALA A 171 2.46 -5.84 15.60
N ALA A 172 3.50 -6.54 16.08
CA ALA A 172 3.73 -7.93 15.74
C ALA A 172 2.61 -8.85 16.23
N ALA A 173 2.09 -8.62 17.44
CA ALA A 173 0.97 -9.36 18.01
C ALA A 173 -0.29 -9.17 17.15
N GLU A 174 -0.64 -7.93 16.81
CA GLU A 174 -1.77 -7.62 15.94
C GLU A 174 -1.67 -8.34 14.58
N MET A 175 -0.48 -8.33 13.96
CA MET A 175 -0.26 -9.03 12.70
C MET A 175 -0.42 -10.55 12.84
N VAL A 176 0.07 -11.15 13.92
CA VAL A 176 -0.07 -12.59 14.18
C VAL A 176 -1.53 -12.96 14.46
N GLU A 177 -2.21 -12.19 15.31
CA GLU A 177 -3.59 -12.41 15.73
C GLU A 177 -4.59 -12.20 14.59
N SER A 178 -4.27 -11.37 13.59
CA SER A 178 -5.06 -11.22 12.36
C SER A 178 -5.25 -12.54 11.59
N GLY A 179 -4.36 -13.52 11.80
CA GLY A 179 -4.36 -14.80 11.09
C GLY A 179 -3.93 -14.71 9.62
N ASP A 180 -3.41 -13.54 9.20
CA ASP A 180 -3.01 -13.20 7.83
C ASP A 180 -1.50 -12.99 7.66
N LEU A 181 -0.71 -13.25 8.70
CA LEU A 181 0.74 -13.27 8.62
C LEU A 181 1.25 -14.69 8.33
N TYR A 182 2.10 -14.81 7.32
CA TYR A 182 2.75 -16.05 6.92
C TYR A 182 4.26 -15.93 7.07
N VAL A 183 4.89 -17.03 7.46
CA VAL A 183 6.34 -17.14 7.66
C VAL A 183 6.89 -18.29 6.83
N TRP A 184 8.09 -18.09 6.30
CA TRP A 184 8.91 -19.13 5.69
C TRP A 184 9.91 -19.64 6.71
N VAL A 185 9.91 -20.95 6.94
CA VAL A 185 10.74 -21.61 7.95
C VAL A 185 11.74 -22.53 7.25
N GLU A 186 13.02 -22.32 7.53
CA GLU A 186 14.11 -23.19 7.10
C GLU A 186 14.87 -23.67 8.34
N ALA A 187 15.06 -24.99 8.47
CA ALA A 187 15.76 -25.60 9.61
C ALA A 187 15.26 -25.04 10.97
N GLU A 188 13.93 -25.06 11.16
CA GLU A 188 13.23 -24.55 12.36
C GLU A 188 13.33 -23.04 12.62
N ARG A 189 14.08 -22.29 11.80
CA ARG A 189 14.20 -20.85 11.90
C ARG A 189 13.27 -20.13 10.92
N ILE A 190 12.55 -19.13 11.40
CA ILE A 190 11.84 -18.19 10.53
C ILE A 190 12.88 -17.33 9.81
N VAL A 191 12.89 -17.39 8.48
CA VAL A 191 13.85 -16.68 7.63
C VAL A 191 13.19 -15.58 6.79
N SER A 192 11.88 -15.66 6.56
CA SER A 192 11.13 -14.65 5.82
C SER A 192 9.68 -14.59 6.28
N MET A 193 9.01 -13.47 6.04
CA MET A 193 7.58 -13.28 6.28
C MET A 193 6.92 -12.46 5.17
N ALA A 194 5.60 -12.59 5.06
CA ALA A 194 4.72 -11.74 4.28
C ALA A 194 3.31 -11.76 4.90
N ALA A 195 2.57 -10.65 4.82
CA ALA A 195 1.22 -10.57 5.36
C ALA A 195 0.20 -10.17 4.30
N VAL A 196 -1.05 -10.59 4.48
CA VAL A 196 -2.20 -10.06 3.73
C VAL A 196 -2.82 -8.92 4.52
N ALA A 197 -2.58 -7.69 4.08
CA ALA A 197 -2.91 -6.47 4.81
C ALA A 197 -4.39 -6.08 4.75
N HIS A 198 -5.03 -6.41 3.63
CA HIS A 198 -6.38 -5.96 3.29
C HIS A 198 -6.94 -6.79 2.13
N ARG A 199 -8.25 -6.96 2.11
CA ARG A 199 -8.99 -7.63 1.03
C ARG A 199 -10.09 -6.73 0.54
N THR A 200 -10.24 -6.66 -0.78
CA THR A 200 -11.39 -6.05 -1.47
C THR A 200 -12.22 -7.14 -2.13
N ALA A 201 -13.26 -6.75 -2.86
CA ALA A 201 -14.08 -7.68 -3.64
C ALA A 201 -13.31 -8.46 -4.71
N ARG A 202 -12.14 -7.97 -5.18
CA ARG A 202 -11.37 -8.64 -6.25
C ARG A 202 -9.90 -8.84 -5.93
N HIS A 203 -9.37 -8.18 -4.91
CA HIS A 203 -7.93 -8.14 -4.65
C HIS A 203 -7.60 -8.44 -3.19
N ALA A 204 -6.44 -9.04 -2.95
CA ALA A 204 -5.84 -9.10 -1.62
C ALA A 204 -4.44 -8.49 -1.66
N ARG A 205 -4.18 -7.52 -0.78
CA ARG A 205 -2.93 -6.77 -0.74
C ARG A 205 -1.91 -7.46 0.15
N ILE A 206 -0.79 -7.86 -0.45
CA ILE A 206 0.39 -8.35 0.27
C ILE A 206 1.22 -7.14 0.75
N ASN A 207 1.64 -7.17 2.01
CA ASN A 207 2.56 -6.21 2.61
C ASN A 207 3.56 -6.91 3.54
N ALA A 208 4.36 -6.11 4.25
CA ALA A 208 5.29 -6.56 5.29
C ALA A 208 6.20 -7.72 4.84
N VAL A 209 6.63 -7.70 3.57
CA VAL A 209 7.55 -8.70 3.04
C VAL A 209 8.94 -8.41 3.56
N TYR A 210 9.47 -9.33 4.35
CA TYR A 210 10.82 -9.21 4.91
C TYR A 210 11.54 -10.55 4.90
N THR A 211 12.84 -10.51 4.61
CA THR A 211 13.75 -11.65 4.73
C THR A 211 14.92 -11.24 5.60
N ALA A 212 15.21 -12.07 6.60
CA ALA A 212 16.35 -11.87 7.50
C ALA A 212 17.64 -11.64 6.71
N LEU A 213 18.50 -10.74 7.20
CA LEU A 213 19.69 -10.28 6.48
C LEU A 213 20.62 -11.43 6.06
N ASP A 214 20.88 -12.34 6.99
CA ASP A 214 21.71 -13.53 6.81
C ASP A 214 21.05 -14.62 5.95
N ALA A 215 19.78 -14.45 5.59
CA ALA A 215 19.02 -15.37 4.75
C ALA A 215 18.72 -14.81 3.34
N ARG A 216 19.22 -13.61 3.00
CA ARG A 216 18.99 -12.99 1.69
C ARG A 216 19.69 -13.73 0.54
N ASN A 217 19.25 -13.46 -0.69
CA ASN A 217 19.76 -14.07 -1.92
C ASN A 217 19.58 -15.59 -2.04
N ARG A 218 18.70 -16.17 -1.22
CA ARG A 218 18.39 -17.62 -1.21
C ARG A 218 16.97 -17.95 -1.70
N GLY A 219 16.25 -16.95 -2.20
CA GLY A 219 14.90 -17.12 -2.78
C GLY A 219 13.74 -17.08 -1.80
N PHE A 220 13.96 -16.90 -0.48
CA PHE A 220 12.89 -16.96 0.53
C PHE A 220 11.81 -15.90 0.38
N ALA A 221 12.17 -14.64 0.06
CA ALA A 221 11.18 -13.60 -0.25
C ALA A 221 10.27 -14.04 -1.41
N SER A 222 10.86 -14.60 -2.47
CA SER A 222 10.09 -15.07 -3.62
C SER A 222 9.21 -16.27 -3.26
N ALA A 223 9.71 -17.19 -2.43
CA ALA A 223 8.96 -18.37 -2.03
C ALA A 223 7.75 -18.01 -1.15
N VAL A 224 7.95 -17.19 -0.11
CA VAL A 224 6.85 -16.77 0.77
C VAL A 224 5.79 -15.97 0.01
N VAL A 225 6.21 -15.04 -0.85
CA VAL A 225 5.26 -14.23 -1.64
C VAL A 225 4.54 -15.08 -2.67
N ALA A 226 5.21 -16.04 -3.33
CA ALA A 226 4.55 -16.95 -4.27
C ALA A 226 3.50 -17.82 -3.59
N GLU A 227 3.79 -18.41 -2.43
CA GLU A 227 2.80 -19.23 -1.71
C GLU A 227 1.63 -18.39 -1.16
N VAL A 228 1.89 -17.21 -0.58
CA VAL A 228 0.81 -16.29 -0.16
C VAL A 228 -0.05 -15.89 -1.34
N SER A 229 0.56 -15.60 -2.49
CA SER A 229 -0.17 -15.28 -3.73
C SER A 229 -1.02 -16.46 -4.21
N ALA A 230 -0.53 -17.70 -4.09
CA ALA A 230 -1.31 -18.87 -4.44
C ALA A 230 -2.53 -19.04 -3.51
N PHE A 231 -2.36 -18.87 -2.19
CA PHE A 231 -3.48 -18.92 -1.25
C PHE A 231 -4.55 -17.85 -1.54
N ILE A 232 -4.12 -16.66 -1.97
CA ILE A 232 -5.03 -15.59 -2.37
C ILE A 232 -5.84 -15.99 -3.62
N ILE A 233 -5.19 -16.57 -4.63
CA ILE A 233 -5.82 -17.04 -5.87
C ILE A 233 -6.79 -18.19 -5.58
N ASP A 234 -6.38 -19.16 -4.75
CA ASP A 234 -7.23 -20.28 -4.33
C ASP A 234 -8.47 -19.79 -3.56
N GLY A 235 -8.36 -18.64 -2.89
CA GLY A 235 -9.46 -17.93 -2.25
C GLY A 235 -10.32 -17.07 -3.19
N GLY A 236 -10.06 -17.07 -4.50
CA GLY A 236 -10.84 -16.35 -5.51
C GLY A 236 -10.53 -14.86 -5.64
N LEU A 237 -9.43 -14.39 -5.06
CA LEU A 237 -8.98 -13.00 -5.17
C LEU A 237 -7.69 -12.90 -5.98
N GLU A 238 -7.40 -11.72 -6.54
CA GLU A 238 -6.14 -11.47 -7.21
C GLU A 238 -5.10 -10.84 -6.24
N PRO A 239 -3.90 -11.44 -6.12
CA PRO A 239 -2.81 -10.87 -5.32
C PRO A 239 -2.33 -9.55 -5.92
N MET A 240 -2.11 -8.57 -5.04
CA MET A 240 -1.47 -7.31 -5.41
C MET A 240 -0.49 -6.86 -4.33
N LEU A 241 0.48 -6.01 -4.69
CA LEU A 241 1.37 -5.34 -3.73
C LEU A 241 1.79 -3.96 -4.22
N TYR A 242 2.32 -3.14 -3.31
CA TYR A 242 3.09 -1.95 -3.67
C TYR A 242 4.57 -2.20 -3.38
N ALA A 243 5.44 -1.73 -4.27
CA ALA A 243 6.88 -1.82 -4.07
C ALA A 243 7.54 -0.47 -4.35
N ASP A 244 8.52 -0.08 -3.54
CA ASP A 244 9.38 1.06 -3.85
C ASP A 244 10.10 0.81 -5.18
N VAL A 245 9.99 1.72 -6.13
CA VAL A 245 10.67 1.64 -7.43
C VAL A 245 12.19 1.59 -7.30
N GLN A 246 12.75 2.10 -6.21
CA GLN A 246 14.18 2.07 -5.93
C GLN A 246 14.67 0.68 -5.48
N ASN A 247 13.77 -0.17 -4.95
CA ASN A 247 14.12 -1.52 -4.51
C ASN A 247 14.18 -2.51 -5.69
N SER A 248 15.22 -2.40 -6.51
CA SER A 248 15.39 -3.19 -7.73
C SER A 248 15.35 -4.72 -7.48
N ALA A 249 15.88 -5.18 -6.34
CA ALA A 249 15.88 -6.59 -5.95
C ALA A 249 14.45 -7.10 -5.71
N ALA A 250 13.64 -6.39 -4.92
CA ALA A 250 12.23 -6.75 -4.69
C ALA A 250 11.42 -6.71 -5.99
N ASN A 251 11.56 -5.65 -6.80
CA ASN A 251 10.88 -5.53 -8.09
C ASN A 251 11.25 -6.67 -9.07
N LYS A 252 12.51 -7.13 -9.06
CA LYS A 252 12.92 -8.30 -9.85
C LYS A 252 12.28 -9.59 -9.30
N ALA A 253 12.25 -9.77 -7.99
CA ALA A 253 11.61 -10.93 -7.36
C ALA A 253 10.13 -11.01 -7.71
N TYR A 254 9.37 -9.93 -7.57
CA TYR A 254 7.93 -9.90 -7.88
C TYR A 254 7.65 -10.24 -9.34
N ARG A 255 8.40 -9.66 -10.29
CA ARG A 255 8.25 -9.98 -11.72
C ARG A 255 8.54 -11.45 -12.04
N ASN A 256 9.54 -12.04 -11.38
CA ASN A 256 9.84 -13.46 -11.55
C ASN A 256 8.73 -14.38 -11.02
N ILE A 257 8.01 -13.95 -9.98
CA ILE A 257 6.85 -14.64 -9.42
C ILE A 257 5.61 -14.50 -10.32
N GLY A 258 5.61 -13.56 -11.27
CA GLY A 258 4.50 -13.34 -12.20
C GLY A 258 3.71 -12.05 -11.98
N PHE A 259 4.11 -11.22 -11.02
CA PHE A 259 3.52 -9.90 -10.82
C PHE A 259 3.80 -8.99 -12.03
N ARG A 260 2.78 -8.24 -12.44
CA ARG A 260 2.82 -7.27 -13.54
C ARG A 260 2.54 -5.86 -13.02
N PRO A 261 3.29 -4.84 -13.48
CA PRO A 261 3.04 -3.44 -13.17
C PRO A 261 1.59 -3.04 -13.47
N SER A 262 1.01 -2.20 -12.62
CA SER A 262 -0.38 -1.76 -12.70
C SER A 262 -0.56 -0.28 -12.37
N GLY A 263 0.52 0.49 -12.35
CA GLY A 263 0.49 1.94 -12.19
C GLY A 263 1.40 2.43 -11.08
N GLN A 264 1.94 3.63 -11.27
CA GLN A 264 2.80 4.28 -10.28
C GLN A 264 2.02 5.23 -9.38
N ILE A 265 2.39 5.23 -8.11
CA ILE A 265 1.90 6.16 -7.11
C ILE A 265 3.07 6.92 -6.52
N PHE A 266 3.01 8.25 -6.56
CA PHE A 266 3.99 9.10 -5.90
C PHE A 266 3.37 9.63 -4.62
N GLU A 267 4.09 9.46 -3.52
CA GLU A 267 3.71 10.02 -2.24
C GLU A 267 4.61 11.20 -1.90
N TYR A 268 3.99 12.34 -1.64
CA TYR A 268 4.63 13.52 -1.09
C TYR A 268 4.22 13.69 0.38
N ARG A 269 5.15 14.19 1.20
CA ARG A 269 4.89 14.57 2.59
C ARG A 269 4.98 16.08 2.75
N PHE A 270 4.13 16.63 3.60
CA PHE A 270 4.10 18.04 3.95
C PHE A 270 4.60 18.26 5.37
N THR A 271 5.33 19.36 5.59
CA THR A 271 5.92 19.76 6.88
C THR A 271 5.76 21.24 7.10
#